data_AF-A0A545WE36-F1
#
_entry.id   AF-A0A545WE36-F1
#
_cell.length_a   1.000
_cell.length_b   1.000
_cell.length_c   1.000
_cell.angle_alpha   90.00
_cell.angle_beta   90.00
_cell.angle_gamma   90.00
#
_symmetry.space_group_name_H-M   'P 1'
#
loop_
_entity.id
_entity.type
_entity.pdbx_description
1 polymer ?
#
loop_
_entity_poly.entity_id
_entity_poly.type
_entity_poly.pdbx_seq_one_letter_code
_entity_poly.pdbx_strand_id
1 'polypeptide(L)'
;MTSSKRTDVRCQLCGVSGNVGRLRLASEPPEAASRCMRKGIPVTNETDCVGCFVVTDDGAEDEDDAADISFLPEEDEDPRDAKYEYMPTASGVKAKGCLDDMSEDDDDYTDDESEMEMEMDVHDKSYRQFLNGIPSDNCTIIVPLTEEYKKRDQTWRSREHISGPNCVLGNAYSGQKITAEELRGCNTFQLLCPKPSDWQPENGDDDFELDDECPSYLSGLRDHLDTTTSSATVFAPMRHKQEQFDVHNWASAARNRHLAAMPFHPACFEIFKRASLKRLNTIDVEGLVGWYQVESTYHFTDKVFPHDEAVRRATKDKVWDHVSGDEWIAANPCFVPALYETMQQLATDEVFAGPRPDATATGDDIGVIAQMNLASNASDNLPQSFYFGHIRHDMPWIWETWCARPYAGWATTTQSEIAKDPLALSHQRDYLQSWIRQVEADGEPSTQKRARLRDLHAQLRDLDAQSSFPIPAPVPATLLPRHGTDWRKLYFALQTLGETSSGLRNRERVWRCCNYVLDRIALQRAKGKIAANRNVQRQQQQQQLPREGHAKKPGACHARGLDFAEDYSESEAEFSDGNGEDTDMDDN
;
A
#
# COMPACT_ATOMS: atom_id res chain seq x y z
N MET A 1 33.50 -3.55 7.23
CA MET A 1 32.67 -2.68 8.08
C MET A 1 31.84 -1.77 7.18
N THR A 2 30.74 -2.28 6.64
CA THR A 2 29.74 -1.49 5.93
C THR A 2 28.92 -0.74 6.98
N SER A 3 29.07 0.58 7.02
CA SER A 3 28.19 1.48 7.76
C SER A 3 26.74 1.06 7.51
N SER A 4 26.04 0.71 8.59
CA SER A 4 24.63 0.31 8.64
C SER A 4 23.73 1.51 8.31
N LYS A 5 23.80 1.98 7.05
CA LYS A 5 22.84 2.94 6.51
C LYS A 5 21.58 2.14 6.16
N ARG A 6 20.61 2.22 7.08
CA ARG A 6 19.28 1.61 7.06
C ARG A 6 18.56 1.91 5.74
N THR A 7 17.80 0.95 5.23
CA THR A 7 16.99 1.07 4.01
C THR A 7 15.53 0.86 4.36
N ASP A 8 14.63 1.67 3.82
CA ASP A 8 13.19 1.47 3.92
C ASP A 8 12.77 0.12 3.38
N VAL A 9 11.86 -0.56 4.09
CA VAL A 9 11.27 -1.81 3.60
C VAL A 9 10.37 -1.49 2.41
N ARG A 10 10.57 -2.24 1.33
CA ARG A 10 9.93 -2.03 0.03
C ARG A 10 9.13 -3.25 -0.38
N CYS A 11 8.02 -3.00 -1.05
CA CYS A 11 7.22 -4.03 -1.66
C CYS A 11 8.05 -4.76 -2.72
N GLN A 12 8.19 -6.07 -2.60
CA GLN A 12 9.00 -6.89 -3.52
C GLN A 12 8.40 -7.00 -4.93
N LEU A 13 7.15 -6.58 -5.11
CA LEU A 13 6.46 -6.59 -6.41
C LEU A 13 6.55 -5.27 -7.16
N CYS A 14 6.43 -4.11 -6.46
CA CYS A 14 6.43 -2.81 -7.12
C CYS A 14 7.64 -1.90 -6.78
N GLY A 15 8.41 -2.24 -5.75
CA GLY A 15 9.57 -1.49 -5.29
C GLY A 15 9.26 -0.25 -4.45
N VAL A 16 7.97 0.06 -4.24
CA VAL A 16 7.53 1.22 -3.45
C VAL A 16 7.61 0.93 -1.95
N SER A 17 7.99 1.94 -1.16
CA SER A 17 8.15 1.87 0.30
C SER A 17 6.80 1.94 1.05
N GLY A 18 6.75 1.39 2.27
CA GLY A 18 5.61 1.61 3.19
C GLY A 18 5.59 2.97 3.86
N ASN A 19 6.65 3.75 3.70
CA ASN A 19 6.74 5.13 4.22
C ASN A 19 6.22 6.17 3.23
N VAL A 20 5.49 5.76 2.20
CA VAL A 20 4.77 6.71 1.35
C VAL A 20 3.75 7.47 2.22
N GLY A 21 3.77 8.80 2.09
CA GLY A 21 2.81 9.70 2.69
C GLY A 21 2.15 10.64 1.68
N ARG A 22 1.08 11.29 2.12
CA ARG A 22 0.36 12.36 1.46
C ARG A 22 0.10 13.54 2.40
N LEU A 23 0.43 14.73 1.95
CA LEU A 23 0.01 15.98 2.58
C LEU A 23 -1.43 16.30 2.14
N ARG A 24 -2.35 16.51 3.07
CA ARG A 24 -3.73 16.87 2.72
C ARG A 24 -3.85 18.30 2.21
N LEU A 25 -5.00 18.58 1.60
CA LEU A 25 -5.47 19.93 1.29
C LEU A 25 -6.15 20.55 2.51
N ALA A 26 -6.21 21.89 2.56
CA ALA A 26 -6.90 22.59 3.65
C ALA A 26 -8.40 22.27 3.73
N SER A 27 -9.01 21.90 2.60
CA SER A 27 -10.43 21.50 2.52
C SER A 27 -10.69 20.05 2.90
N GLU A 28 -9.65 19.25 3.11
CA GLU A 28 -9.76 17.84 3.45
C GLU A 28 -9.61 17.62 4.96
N PRO A 29 -10.26 16.60 5.52
CA PRO A 29 -10.16 16.30 6.95
C PRO A 29 -8.77 15.72 7.29
N PRO A 30 -8.35 15.75 8.57
CA PRO A 30 -7.03 15.26 9.00
C PRO A 30 -6.69 13.84 8.54
N GLU A 31 -7.68 12.95 8.45
CA GLU A 31 -7.54 11.55 8.03
C GLU A 31 -7.11 11.40 6.56
N ALA A 32 -7.25 12.46 5.75
CA ALA A 32 -6.77 12.48 4.37
C ALA A 32 -5.26 12.67 4.26
N ALA A 33 -4.58 13.03 5.37
CA ALA A 33 -3.14 13.11 5.45
C ALA A 33 -2.56 11.76 5.91
N SER A 34 -1.43 11.40 5.33
CA SER A 34 -0.56 10.34 5.83
C SER A 34 0.86 10.87 5.81
N ARG A 35 1.59 10.81 6.93
CA ARG A 35 2.95 11.34 6.99
C ARG A 35 3.95 10.23 6.87
N CYS A 36 5.11 10.53 6.28
CA CYS A 36 6.26 9.68 6.45
C CYS A 36 6.59 9.59 7.95
N MET A 37 6.74 8.36 8.41
CA MET A 37 7.02 8.03 9.80
C MET A 37 8.45 7.54 9.91
N ARG A 38 9.16 8.00 10.95
CA ARG A 38 10.46 7.52 11.35
C ARG A 38 10.38 7.07 12.80
N LYS A 39 10.56 5.77 13.07
CA LYS A 39 10.31 5.19 14.42
C LYS A 39 8.88 5.43 14.93
N GLY A 40 7.90 5.48 14.02
CA GLY A 40 6.53 5.83 14.40
C GLY A 40 6.32 7.30 14.76
N ILE A 41 7.31 8.17 14.52
CA ILE A 41 7.21 9.62 14.74
C ILE A 41 7.19 10.32 13.36
N PRO A 42 6.28 11.27 13.11
CA PRO A 42 6.29 12.04 11.88
C PRO A 42 7.63 12.74 11.63
N VAL A 43 8.10 12.72 10.38
CA VAL A 43 9.30 13.47 9.99
C VAL A 43 9.05 14.97 10.08
N THR A 44 10.01 15.71 10.65
CA THR A 44 9.94 17.17 10.82
C THR A 44 9.89 17.92 9.50
N ASN A 45 9.13 19.01 9.46
CA ASN A 45 8.99 19.86 8.29
C ASN A 45 10.23 20.77 8.15
N GLU A 46 11.29 20.29 7.49
CA GLU A 46 12.52 21.08 7.27
C GLU A 46 12.60 21.58 5.82
N THR A 47 11.78 22.59 5.47
CA THR A 47 11.86 23.23 4.14
C THR A 47 11.40 24.69 4.14
N ASP A 48 11.92 25.46 3.18
CA ASP A 48 11.47 26.81 2.83
C ASP A 48 10.26 26.75 1.88
N CYS A 49 9.20 26.06 2.31
CA CYS A 49 7.97 26.01 1.55
C CYS A 49 7.32 27.40 1.44
N VAL A 50 6.86 27.76 0.24
CA VAL A 50 6.15 29.02 -0.02
C VAL A 50 4.69 28.73 -0.32
N GLY A 51 3.79 29.43 0.40
CA GLY A 51 2.35 29.30 0.21
C GLY A 51 1.72 28.03 0.81
N CYS A 52 2.44 27.34 1.69
CA CYS A 52 1.90 26.24 2.49
C CYS A 52 1.23 26.75 3.77
N PHE A 53 0.51 25.85 4.44
CA PHE A 53 -0.18 26.18 5.70
C PHE A 53 0.28 25.21 6.79
N VAL A 54 0.02 25.61 8.03
CA VAL A 54 0.29 24.80 9.22
C VAL A 54 -0.97 24.75 10.09
N VAL A 55 -1.24 23.59 10.69
CA VAL A 55 -2.32 23.45 11.67
C VAL A 55 -1.81 23.86 13.04
N THR A 56 -2.63 24.62 13.74
CA THR A 56 -2.33 25.20 15.04
C THR A 56 -3.55 25.12 15.94
N ASP A 57 -3.29 24.97 17.24
CA ASP A 57 -4.29 24.82 18.29
C ASP A 57 -4.57 26.16 18.99
N ASP A 58 -4.37 27.31 18.31
CA ASP A 58 -4.32 28.61 18.97
C ASP A 58 -5.68 29.05 19.53
N GLY A 59 -5.88 28.67 20.79
CA GLY A 59 -6.82 29.20 21.74
C GLY A 59 -6.38 28.97 23.21
N ALA A 60 -5.23 29.55 23.60
CA ALA A 60 -4.65 29.66 24.96
C ALA A 60 -3.98 28.39 25.55
N GLU A 61 -2.84 28.61 26.20
CA GLU A 61 -2.14 27.62 27.02
C GLU A 61 -3.07 27.17 28.16
N ASP A 62 -3.64 25.97 28.06
CA ASP A 62 -4.07 25.25 29.25
C ASP A 62 -2.82 24.56 29.82
N GLU A 63 -2.41 24.96 31.02
CA GLU A 63 -1.26 24.39 31.75
C GLU A 63 -1.40 22.87 32.06
N ASP A 64 -2.46 22.20 31.59
CA ASP A 64 -2.84 20.84 31.98
C ASP A 64 -2.67 19.75 30.89
N ASP A 65 -2.26 20.08 29.65
CA ASP A 65 -2.11 19.09 28.57
C ASP A 65 -0.76 18.33 28.55
N ALA A 66 0.07 18.50 29.58
CA ALA A 66 1.29 17.70 29.78
C ALA A 66 1.00 16.23 30.21
N ALA A 67 -0.29 15.85 30.34
CA ALA A 67 -0.73 14.57 30.86
C ALA A 67 -1.28 13.60 29.80
N ASP A 68 -0.69 13.55 28.60
CA ASP A 68 -0.90 12.39 27.71
C ASP A 68 0.41 11.95 27.03
N ILE A 69 1.44 11.73 27.86
CA ILE A 69 2.59 10.91 27.48
C ILE A 69 2.22 9.47 27.81
N SER A 70 1.66 8.78 26.83
CA SER A 70 1.51 7.33 26.88
C SER A 70 2.89 6.68 27.02
N PHE A 71 3.21 6.26 28.24
CA PHE A 71 4.14 5.18 28.60
C PHE A 71 5.47 5.17 27.83
N LEU A 72 6.38 6.09 28.17
CA LEU A 72 7.81 5.87 27.96
C LEU A 72 8.26 4.80 28.97
N PRO A 73 8.86 3.67 28.55
CA PRO A 73 9.62 2.84 29.48
C PRO A 73 10.76 3.71 30.02
N GLU A 74 10.84 3.85 31.34
CA GLU A 74 12.01 4.43 31.99
C GLU A 74 13.25 3.70 31.46
N GLU A 75 14.18 4.44 30.84
CA GLU A 75 15.49 3.91 30.53
C GLU A 75 16.15 3.56 31.86
N ASP A 76 16.34 2.26 32.11
CA ASP A 76 17.15 1.76 33.22
C ASP A 76 18.50 2.49 33.21
N GLU A 77 18.74 3.28 34.25
CA GLU A 77 20.05 3.83 34.56
C GLU A 77 21.06 2.66 34.65
N ASP A 78 22.10 2.71 33.81
CA ASP A 78 23.25 1.81 33.85
C ASP A 78 23.78 1.74 35.31
N PRO A 79 23.69 0.60 36.00
CA PRO A 79 24.11 0.49 37.40
C PRO A 79 25.62 0.29 37.43
N ARG A 80 26.36 1.33 37.06
CA ARG A 80 27.82 1.38 37.14
C ARG A 80 28.29 2.75 37.58
N ASP A 81 27.82 3.21 38.73
CA ASP A 81 28.58 4.15 39.57
C ASP A 81 28.19 3.99 41.05
N ALA A 82 28.47 2.79 41.59
CA ALA A 82 28.51 2.56 43.02
C ALA A 82 29.95 2.76 43.54
N LYS A 83 30.19 3.93 44.15
CA LYS A 83 31.16 4.25 45.21
C LYS A 83 32.48 3.45 45.24
N TYR A 84 33.58 4.14 44.94
CA TYR A 84 34.83 3.94 45.68
C TYR A 84 35.37 5.28 46.19
N GLU A 85 35.30 5.46 47.50
CA GLU A 85 36.02 6.49 48.23
C GLU A 85 37.52 6.14 48.24
N TYR A 86 38.37 7.02 47.71
CA TYR A 86 39.78 7.07 48.05
C TYR A 86 40.28 8.52 48.01
N MET A 87 40.67 9.02 49.17
CA MET A 87 41.54 10.20 49.35
C MET A 87 42.77 9.72 50.15
N PRO A 88 43.92 10.42 50.16
CA PRO A 88 44.56 11.25 49.13
C PRO A 88 46.09 10.94 49.04
N THR A 89 46.79 11.41 48.00
CA THR A 89 48.25 11.56 48.04
C THR A 89 48.76 12.86 47.39
N ALA A 90 49.38 13.67 48.26
CA ALA A 90 50.54 14.56 48.12
C ALA A 90 50.85 15.33 46.81
N SER A 91 50.83 16.67 46.96
CA SER A 91 51.85 17.66 46.52
C SER A 91 52.53 17.53 45.15
N GLY A 92 52.39 18.57 44.32
CA GLY A 92 53.34 18.80 43.22
C GLY A 92 53.03 19.87 42.17
N VAL A 93 53.02 21.16 42.55
CA VAL A 93 53.72 22.26 41.84
C VAL A 93 53.31 22.65 40.38
N LYS A 94 52.86 23.93 40.25
CA LYS A 94 52.97 24.92 39.13
C LYS A 94 52.23 24.62 37.82
N ALA A 95 51.78 25.56 37.00
CA ALA A 95 51.52 27.02 36.91
C ALA A 95 50.93 27.17 35.48
N LYS A 96 50.03 28.08 35.06
CA LYS A 96 50.18 29.53 34.89
C LYS A 96 49.14 29.96 33.84
N GLY A 97 48.44 31.08 34.08
CA GLY A 97 47.96 32.11 33.11
C GLY A 97 46.94 31.69 32.03
N CYS A 98 45.96 32.49 31.63
CA CYS A 98 45.68 33.93 31.72
C CYS A 98 44.12 34.08 31.72
N LEU A 99 43.44 34.93 32.50
CA LEU A 99 43.37 36.41 32.47
C LEU A 99 43.17 36.93 31.03
N ASP A 100 42.27 37.83 30.67
CA ASP A 100 41.26 38.66 31.33
C ASP A 100 40.49 39.37 30.19
N ASP A 101 39.53 40.21 30.58
CA ASP A 101 39.09 41.45 29.90
C ASP A 101 37.90 41.39 28.95
N MET A 102 36.72 41.91 29.34
CA MET A 102 36.29 43.30 29.70
C MET A 102 35.63 43.94 28.47
N SER A 103 34.32 44.21 28.56
CA SER A 103 33.72 45.56 28.69
C SER A 103 33.14 45.98 27.33
N GLU A 104 32.18 46.88 27.11
CA GLU A 104 31.46 47.96 27.81
C GLU A 104 30.22 48.21 26.88
N ASP A 105 29.00 48.39 27.38
CA ASP A 105 28.35 49.66 27.76
C ASP A 105 27.94 50.62 26.61
N ASP A 106 26.76 51.22 26.85
CA ASP A 106 26.10 52.40 26.25
C ASP A 106 25.47 52.23 24.83
N ASP A 107 24.36 52.86 24.44
CA ASP A 107 23.74 54.10 24.91
C ASP A 107 22.21 54.16 24.68
N ASP A 108 21.58 54.96 25.53
CA ASP A 108 20.20 55.48 25.57
C ASP A 108 19.85 56.41 24.39
N TYR A 109 18.59 56.44 23.94
CA TYR A 109 17.79 57.66 23.67
C TYR A 109 16.32 57.31 23.35
N THR A 110 15.44 57.90 24.17
CA THR A 110 14.02 58.20 23.98
C THR A 110 13.65 58.82 22.63
N ASP A 111 12.48 58.52 22.06
CA ASP A 111 11.28 59.40 22.12
C ASP A 111 10.20 59.01 21.08
N ASP A 112 8.97 59.32 21.50
CA ASP A 112 7.78 59.72 20.74
C ASP A 112 6.88 58.70 20.02
N GLU A 113 5.63 58.73 20.49
CA GLU A 113 4.46 58.13 19.87
C GLU A 113 3.99 58.96 18.68
N SER A 114 3.54 58.28 17.63
CA SER A 114 2.50 58.85 16.77
C SER A 114 1.71 57.72 16.11
N GLU A 115 0.49 57.52 16.61
CA GLU A 115 -0.58 56.80 15.95
C GLU A 115 -0.86 57.43 14.57
N MET A 116 -0.76 56.62 13.51
CA MET A 116 -1.45 56.88 12.26
C MET A 116 -2.17 55.61 11.84
N GLU A 117 -3.46 55.57 12.18
CA GLU A 117 -4.43 54.66 11.58
C GLU A 117 -4.43 54.86 10.06
N MET A 118 -3.99 53.85 9.32
CA MET A 118 -4.21 53.76 7.88
C MET A 118 -5.23 52.64 7.64
N GLU A 119 -6.43 53.04 7.22
CA GLU A 119 -7.57 52.18 6.94
C GLU A 119 -7.18 51.01 6.01
N MET A 120 -7.25 49.78 6.54
CA MET A 120 -7.13 48.56 5.77
C MET A 120 -8.49 48.14 5.21
N ASP A 121 -8.42 47.73 3.96
CA ASP A 121 -9.47 47.49 2.97
C ASP A 121 -10.65 46.61 3.43
N VAL A 122 -11.84 46.93 2.91
CA VAL A 122 -13.15 46.31 3.22
C VAL A 122 -13.22 44.83 2.80
N HIS A 123 -12.20 44.31 2.12
CA HIS A 123 -12.10 42.92 1.67
C HIS A 123 -11.76 41.91 2.79
N ASP A 124 -11.15 42.35 3.90
CA ASP A 124 -10.66 41.47 4.98
C ASP A 124 -11.78 40.99 5.93
N LYS A 125 -12.88 41.74 6.04
CA LYS A 125 -14.01 41.37 6.92
C LYS A 125 -14.83 40.20 6.38
N SER A 126 -14.92 40.02 5.06
CA SER A 126 -15.61 38.86 4.47
C SER A 126 -14.79 37.57 4.59
N TYR A 127 -13.46 37.67 4.60
CA TYR A 127 -12.55 36.55 4.79
C TYR A 127 -12.57 36.05 6.25
N ARG A 128 -12.60 36.96 7.23
CA ARG A 128 -12.78 36.58 8.65
C ARG A 128 -14.18 36.00 8.95
N GLN A 129 -15.22 36.47 8.27
CA GLN A 129 -16.56 35.86 8.37
C GLN A 129 -16.62 34.46 7.74
N PHE A 130 -15.83 34.19 6.70
CA PHE A 130 -15.67 32.85 6.14
C PHE A 130 -14.96 31.90 7.12
N LEU A 131 -13.89 32.36 7.78
CA LEU A 131 -13.16 31.58 8.80
C LEU A 131 -14.03 31.25 10.03
N ASN A 132 -14.95 32.15 10.41
CA ASN A 132 -15.84 31.96 11.56
C ASN A 132 -17.13 31.16 11.25
N GLY A 133 -17.33 30.75 9.99
CA GLY A 133 -18.56 30.11 9.51
C GLY A 133 -18.53 28.58 9.48
N ILE A 134 -17.42 27.95 9.85
CA ILE A 134 -17.30 26.49 9.88
C ILE A 134 -17.57 26.02 11.31
N PRO A 135 -18.59 25.19 11.58
CA PRO A 135 -18.84 24.66 12.92
C PRO A 135 -17.64 23.84 13.38
N SER A 136 -17.01 24.26 14.47
CA SER A 136 -15.88 23.57 15.10
C SER A 136 -16.42 22.44 15.98
N ASP A 137 -16.17 21.21 15.55
CA ASP A 137 -15.82 20.14 16.46
C ASP A 137 -14.28 20.08 16.45
N ASN A 138 -13.66 20.46 17.58
CA ASN A 138 -12.23 20.60 17.85
C ASN A 138 -11.50 21.75 17.11
N CYS A 139 -10.94 22.70 17.88
CA CYS A 139 -10.30 23.94 17.44
C CYS A 139 -8.98 23.73 16.67
N THR A 140 -9.04 23.17 15.47
CA THR A 140 -7.89 23.15 14.55
C THR A 140 -7.95 24.36 13.64
N ILE A 141 -7.05 25.32 13.84
CA ILE A 141 -6.94 26.52 13.00
C ILE A 141 -5.86 26.26 11.95
N ILE A 142 -6.17 26.53 10.67
CA ILE A 142 -5.20 26.44 9.58
C ILE A 142 -4.69 27.85 9.29
N VAL A 143 -3.39 28.07 9.48
CA VAL A 143 -2.76 29.38 9.25
C VAL A 143 -1.68 29.31 8.18
N PRO A 144 -1.44 30.40 7.43
CA PRO A 144 -0.35 30.46 6.46
C PRO A 144 1.02 30.27 7.13
N LEU A 145 1.86 29.41 6.56
CA LEU A 145 3.23 29.19 7.02
C LEU A 145 4.15 30.29 6.48
N THR A 146 4.06 31.48 7.07
CA THR A 146 4.92 32.63 6.73
C THR A 146 6.20 32.64 7.57
N GLU A 147 7.21 33.40 7.13
CA GLU A 147 8.43 33.63 7.92
C GLU A 147 8.13 34.29 9.28
N GLU A 148 7.06 35.09 9.35
CA GLU A 148 6.57 35.67 10.61
C GLU A 148 6.03 34.58 11.54
N TYR A 149 5.23 33.64 11.04
CA TYR A 149 4.76 32.50 11.83
C TYR A 149 5.94 31.64 12.33
N LYS A 150 6.90 31.33 11.46
CA LYS A 150 8.09 30.54 11.82
C LYS A 150 8.91 31.19 12.95
N LYS A 151 8.95 32.52 13.01
CA LYS A 151 9.58 33.27 14.10
C LYS A 151 8.75 33.26 15.38
N ARG A 152 7.41 33.37 15.26
CA ARG A 152 6.48 33.40 16.38
C ARG A 152 6.42 32.06 17.12
N ASP A 153 6.36 30.95 16.40
CA ASP A 153 6.17 29.63 16.96
C ASP A 153 7.19 28.65 16.37
N GLN A 154 8.20 28.28 17.16
CA GLN A 154 9.28 27.37 16.74
C GLN A 154 8.82 25.91 16.60
N THR A 155 7.65 25.54 17.13
CA THR A 155 7.08 24.19 17.04
C THR A 155 6.48 23.87 15.67
N TRP A 156 6.44 24.84 14.75
CA TRP A 156 5.94 24.66 13.38
C TRP A 156 6.53 23.46 12.63
N ARG A 157 7.76 23.04 12.98
CA ARG A 157 8.45 21.88 12.39
C ARG A 157 7.81 20.54 12.76
N SER A 158 7.18 20.42 13.92
CA SER A 158 6.48 19.20 14.36
C SER A 158 4.98 19.24 14.06
N ARG A 159 4.42 20.43 13.80
CA ARG A 159 3.00 20.62 13.45
C ARG A 159 2.62 20.04 12.09
N GLU A 160 1.33 19.94 11.83
CA GLU A 160 0.82 19.49 10.53
C GLU A 160 1.11 20.48 9.42
N HIS A 161 1.81 19.99 8.39
CA HIS A 161 2.03 20.74 7.16
C HIS A 161 0.92 20.44 6.16
N ILE A 162 0.27 21.50 5.67
CA ILE A 162 -0.76 21.44 4.64
C ILE A 162 -0.17 21.95 3.34
N SER A 163 -0.26 21.13 2.30
CA SER A 163 0.39 21.42 1.02
C SER A 163 -0.23 22.62 0.31
N GLY A 164 0.58 23.64 0.09
CA GLY A 164 0.28 24.73 -0.83
C GLY A 164 0.53 24.34 -2.30
N PRO A 165 0.12 25.18 -3.27
CA PRO A 165 0.33 24.93 -4.70
C PRO A 165 1.79 24.71 -5.11
N ASN A 166 2.73 25.34 -4.38
CA ASN A 166 4.17 25.27 -4.62
C ASN A 166 4.91 24.55 -3.50
N CYS A 167 4.25 23.61 -2.81
CA CYS A 167 4.87 22.81 -1.77
C CYS A 167 6.05 22.01 -2.33
N VAL A 168 7.21 22.10 -1.65
CA VAL A 168 8.43 21.36 -2.00
C VAL A 168 8.85 20.39 -0.88
N LEU A 169 7.98 20.17 0.10
CA LEU A 169 8.26 19.28 1.22
C LEU A 169 8.36 17.83 0.73
N GLY A 170 9.55 17.23 0.82
CA GLY A 170 9.82 15.85 0.41
C GLY A 170 9.37 14.76 1.40
N ASN A 171 8.71 15.14 2.50
CA ASN A 171 8.26 14.18 3.52
C ASN A 171 7.01 13.39 3.10
N ALA A 172 6.25 13.87 2.12
CA ALA A 172 5.03 13.24 1.63
C ALA A 172 4.65 13.84 0.26
N TYR A 173 3.90 13.10 -0.55
CA TYR A 173 3.38 13.63 -1.82
C TYR A 173 2.33 14.72 -1.57
N SER A 174 2.26 15.70 -2.47
CA SER A 174 1.28 16.78 -2.38
C SER A 174 -0.13 16.27 -2.70
N GLY A 175 -1.11 16.59 -1.85
CA GLY A 175 -2.51 16.25 -2.06
C GLY A 175 -3.13 16.93 -3.29
N GLN A 176 -2.45 17.94 -3.85
CA GLN A 176 -2.81 18.58 -5.12
C GLN A 176 -2.51 17.70 -6.34
N LYS A 177 -1.66 16.68 -6.19
CA LYS A 177 -1.17 15.83 -7.29
C LYS A 177 -1.69 14.40 -7.22
N ILE A 178 -2.06 13.94 -6.02
CA ILE A 178 -2.65 12.63 -5.80
C ILE A 178 -3.74 12.76 -4.73
N THR A 179 -4.90 12.15 -4.97
CA THR A 179 -6.01 12.18 -4.01
C THR A 179 -5.80 11.17 -2.87
N ALA A 180 -6.51 11.36 -1.75
CA ALA A 180 -6.45 10.40 -0.64
C ALA A 180 -6.97 9.01 -1.05
N GLU A 181 -8.01 8.98 -1.89
CA GLU A 181 -8.56 7.74 -2.44
C GLU A 181 -7.53 7.02 -3.33
N GLU A 182 -6.84 7.75 -4.20
CA GLU A 182 -5.79 7.18 -5.04
C GLU A 182 -4.62 6.65 -4.21
N LEU A 183 -4.25 7.24 -3.08
CA LEU A 183 -3.11 6.74 -2.28
C LEU A 183 -3.51 5.64 -1.27
N ARG A 184 -4.81 5.37 -1.10
CA ARG A 184 -5.31 4.46 -0.07
C ARG A 184 -4.70 3.07 -0.17
N GLY A 185 -4.14 2.58 0.94
CA GLY A 185 -3.54 1.25 1.04
C GLY A 185 -2.14 1.11 0.42
N CYS A 186 -1.57 2.18 -0.15
CA CYS A 186 -0.21 2.17 -0.70
C CYS A 186 0.89 2.30 0.38
N ASN A 187 0.51 2.62 1.61
CA ASN A 187 1.35 2.55 2.82
C ASN A 187 1.09 1.28 3.65
N THR A 188 0.15 0.43 3.24
CA THR A 188 -0.25 -0.80 3.95
C THR A 188 0.51 -2.00 3.41
N PHE A 189 1.18 -2.71 4.30
CA PHE A 189 1.94 -3.91 4.00
C PHE A 189 1.26 -5.16 4.53
N GLN A 190 1.47 -6.25 3.79
CA GLN A 190 1.26 -7.62 4.22
C GLN A 190 2.51 -8.42 3.88
N LEU A 191 2.71 -9.51 4.60
CA LEU A 191 3.86 -10.38 4.44
C LEU A 191 3.43 -11.75 3.92
N LEU A 192 4.26 -12.34 3.06
CA LEU A 192 4.26 -13.79 2.84
C LEU A 192 5.19 -14.43 3.85
N CYS A 193 4.63 -15.19 4.79
CA CYS A 193 5.35 -15.80 5.90
C CYS A 193 5.52 -17.30 5.67
N PRO A 194 6.67 -17.89 6.00
CA PRO A 194 6.83 -19.33 6.01
C PRO A 194 5.99 -19.95 7.13
N LYS A 195 5.27 -21.05 6.85
CA LYS A 195 4.49 -21.77 7.85
C LYS A 195 5.41 -22.37 8.92
N PRO A 196 5.15 -22.15 10.22
CA PRO A 196 5.88 -22.82 11.28
C PRO A 196 5.51 -24.31 11.35
N SER A 197 6.31 -25.10 12.05
CA SER A 197 6.11 -26.56 12.16
C SER A 197 4.81 -26.97 12.85
N ASP A 198 4.27 -26.09 13.70
CA ASP A 198 3.02 -26.23 14.44
C ASP A 198 1.87 -25.44 13.81
N TRP A 199 2.01 -25.04 12.54
CA TRP A 199 0.96 -24.32 11.81
C TRP A 199 -0.35 -25.10 11.82
N GLN A 200 -1.45 -24.39 12.06
CA GLN A 200 -2.82 -24.91 12.00
C GLN A 200 -3.67 -23.92 11.23
N PRO A 201 -4.61 -24.38 10.39
CA PRO A 201 -5.54 -23.49 9.72
C PRO A 201 -6.32 -22.63 10.71
N GLU A 202 -6.38 -21.33 10.44
CA GLU A 202 -7.23 -20.39 11.16
C GLU A 202 -8.40 -19.94 10.27
N ASN A 203 -9.45 -19.41 10.90
CA ASN A 203 -10.55 -18.83 10.13
C ASN A 203 -10.01 -17.68 9.28
N GLY A 204 -10.47 -17.59 8.02
CA GLY A 204 -10.10 -16.61 6.99
C GLY A 204 -8.67 -16.68 6.44
N ASP A 205 -8.02 -17.84 6.60
CA ASP A 205 -6.99 -18.29 5.68
C ASP A 205 -7.53 -18.37 4.22
N ASP A 206 -6.77 -17.82 3.26
CA ASP A 206 -7.06 -17.88 1.82
C ASP A 206 -6.87 -19.33 1.31
N ASP A 207 -7.46 -19.69 0.17
CA ASP A 207 -7.51 -21.07 -0.32
C ASP A 207 -6.13 -21.72 -0.46
N PHE A 208 -5.11 -20.91 -0.81
CA PHE A 208 -3.74 -21.40 -0.94
C PHE A 208 -3.05 -21.62 0.41
N GLU A 209 -3.48 -20.93 1.47
CA GLU A 209 -2.94 -21.11 2.81
C GLU A 209 -3.42 -22.45 3.39
N LEU A 210 -4.63 -22.89 3.03
CA LEU A 210 -5.19 -24.18 3.44
C LEU A 210 -4.55 -25.39 2.75
N ASP A 211 -3.79 -25.16 1.69
CA ASP A 211 -3.03 -26.22 1.02
C ASP A 211 -1.82 -26.63 1.87
N ASP A 212 -1.83 -27.87 2.36
CA ASP A 212 -0.72 -28.48 3.12
C ASP A 212 0.60 -28.49 2.33
N GLU A 213 0.53 -28.47 1.00
CA GLU A 213 1.71 -28.39 0.14
C GLU A 213 2.27 -26.97 0.01
N CYS A 214 1.46 -25.93 0.27
CA CYS A 214 1.92 -24.55 0.25
C CYS A 214 2.68 -24.23 1.55
N PRO A 215 3.98 -23.86 1.49
CA PRO A 215 4.79 -23.64 2.68
C PRO A 215 4.59 -22.26 3.30
N SER A 216 3.57 -21.49 2.89
CA SER A 216 3.44 -20.09 3.27
C SER A 216 2.01 -19.67 3.57
N TYR A 217 1.90 -18.64 4.38
CA TYR A 217 0.66 -18.01 4.81
C TYR A 217 0.84 -16.49 4.85
N LEU A 218 -0.24 -15.72 4.96
CA LEU A 218 -0.22 -14.26 5.01
C LEU A 218 -0.08 -13.74 6.46
N SER A 219 0.60 -12.63 6.67
CA SER A 219 0.42 -11.89 7.93
C SER A 219 -0.94 -11.15 7.94
N GLY A 220 -1.26 -10.51 9.07
CA GLY A 220 -2.18 -9.37 9.07
C GLY A 220 -1.63 -8.19 8.27
N LEU A 221 -2.23 -7.01 8.45
CA LEU A 221 -1.83 -5.77 7.79
C LEU A 221 -0.98 -4.89 8.71
N ARG A 222 -0.07 -4.11 8.12
CA ARG A 222 0.66 -3.07 8.83
C ARG A 222 0.78 -1.80 8.01
N ASP A 223 0.31 -0.69 8.54
CA ASP A 223 0.53 0.62 7.94
C ASP A 223 1.90 1.16 8.38
N HIS A 224 2.62 1.82 7.46
CA HIS A 224 3.91 2.45 7.76
C HIS A 224 4.94 1.50 8.38
N LEU A 225 5.45 0.58 7.56
CA LEU A 225 6.47 -0.39 7.95
C LEU A 225 7.84 0.28 8.20
N ASP A 226 8.15 0.54 9.47
CA ASP A 226 9.34 1.29 9.89
C ASP A 226 10.69 0.60 9.57
N THR A 227 11.70 1.46 9.45
CA THR A 227 13.08 1.25 9.00
C THR A 227 14.04 0.66 10.04
N THR A 228 13.65 0.57 11.31
CA THR A 228 14.63 0.45 12.40
C THR A 228 14.86 -0.94 12.95
N THR A 229 13.96 -1.89 12.67
CA THR A 229 14.04 -3.23 13.26
C THR A 229 13.87 -4.27 12.16
N SER A 230 14.78 -5.25 12.09
CA SER A 230 14.62 -6.45 11.25
C SER A 230 13.40 -7.30 11.64
N SER A 231 12.78 -6.98 12.78
CA SER A 231 11.53 -7.56 13.25
C SER A 231 10.45 -6.48 13.34
N ALA A 232 9.51 -6.48 12.39
CA ALA A 232 8.29 -5.70 12.53
C ALA A 232 7.42 -6.33 13.63
N THR A 233 6.98 -5.52 14.59
CA THR A 233 6.52 -6.00 15.91
C THR A 233 5.06 -6.42 16.00
N VAL A 234 4.17 -5.88 15.15
CA VAL A 234 2.73 -6.19 15.19
C VAL A 234 2.10 -5.96 13.82
N PHE A 235 1.33 -6.94 13.36
CA PHE A 235 0.43 -6.87 12.20
C PHE A 235 -1.00 -7.13 12.69
N ALA A 236 -1.99 -6.42 12.15
CA ALA A 236 -3.39 -6.49 12.58
C ALA A 236 -4.31 -7.07 11.47
N PRO A 237 -5.20 -8.03 11.79
CA PRO A 237 -5.22 -8.78 13.05
C PRO A 237 -3.97 -9.66 13.16
N MET A 238 -3.62 -10.01 14.39
CA MET A 238 -2.61 -11.04 14.61
C MET A 238 -3.16 -12.37 14.09
N ARG A 239 -2.34 -13.08 13.30
CA ARG A 239 -2.68 -14.39 12.73
C ARG A 239 -1.68 -15.43 13.21
N HIS A 240 -2.14 -16.66 13.39
CA HIS A 240 -1.32 -17.82 13.74
C HIS A 240 -0.50 -17.61 15.02
N LYS A 241 -1.01 -16.76 15.93
CA LYS A 241 -0.35 -16.31 17.18
C LYS A 241 1.06 -15.74 16.97
N GLN A 242 1.38 -15.29 15.76
CA GLN A 242 2.70 -14.78 15.39
C GLN A 242 2.71 -13.25 15.51
N GLU A 243 3.57 -12.73 16.37
CA GLU A 243 3.73 -11.27 16.57
C GLU A 243 4.93 -10.71 15.79
N GLN A 244 6.03 -11.45 15.76
CA GLN A 244 7.29 -10.98 15.19
C GLN A 244 7.60 -11.67 13.87
N PHE A 245 8.01 -10.90 12.87
CA PHE A 245 8.36 -11.41 11.55
C PHE A 245 9.75 -10.94 11.13
N ASP A 246 10.56 -11.84 10.54
CA ASP A 246 11.88 -11.49 10.02
C ASP A 246 11.73 -10.85 8.62
N VAL A 247 11.55 -9.52 8.58
CA VAL A 247 11.23 -8.79 7.35
C VAL A 247 12.48 -8.15 6.78
N HIS A 248 12.76 -8.42 5.50
CA HIS A 248 13.92 -7.89 4.80
C HIS A 248 13.58 -7.40 3.40
N ASN A 249 14.32 -6.40 2.92
CA ASN A 249 14.31 -6.04 1.49
C ASN A 249 14.96 -7.10 0.61
N TRP A 250 15.91 -7.84 1.20
CA TRP A 250 16.63 -8.90 0.52
C TRP A 250 16.67 -10.12 1.43
N ALA A 251 16.13 -11.25 0.95
CA ALA A 251 16.15 -12.51 1.70
C ALA A 251 17.58 -12.89 2.13
N SER A 252 18.59 -12.48 1.35
CA SER A 252 20.00 -12.68 1.69
C SER A 252 20.51 -11.95 2.95
N ALA A 253 19.74 -11.01 3.53
CA ALA A 253 20.10 -10.36 4.80
C ALA A 253 19.64 -11.18 6.00
N ALA A 254 18.59 -11.97 5.82
CA ALA A 254 18.07 -12.81 6.87
C ALA A 254 19.15 -13.82 7.28
N ARG A 255 19.24 -14.08 8.59
CA ARG A 255 20.13 -15.12 9.12
C ARG A 255 19.79 -16.48 8.53
N ASN A 256 18.50 -16.71 8.30
CA ASN A 256 17.99 -17.86 7.57
C ASN A 256 17.01 -17.38 6.49
N ARG A 257 17.38 -17.55 5.22
CA ARG A 257 16.53 -17.15 4.08
C ARG A 257 15.16 -17.83 4.08
N HIS A 258 15.06 -19.04 4.65
CA HIS A 258 13.81 -19.79 4.72
C HIS A 258 12.84 -19.24 5.76
N LEU A 259 13.31 -18.41 6.70
CA LEU A 259 12.49 -17.73 7.70
C LEU A 259 12.13 -16.30 7.29
N ALA A 260 12.71 -15.79 6.19
CA ALA A 260 12.48 -14.43 5.74
C ALA A 260 11.05 -14.27 5.22
N ALA A 261 10.32 -13.33 5.80
CA ALA A 261 9.00 -12.95 5.34
C ALA A 261 9.13 -11.98 4.14
N MET A 262 8.32 -12.17 3.10
CA MET A 262 8.35 -11.33 1.89
C MET A 262 7.38 -10.15 2.02
N PRO A 263 7.85 -8.89 2.06
CA PRO A 263 6.97 -7.73 2.18
C PRO A 263 6.34 -7.31 0.85
N PHE A 264 5.04 -7.01 0.84
CA PHE A 264 4.34 -6.45 -0.31
C PHE A 264 3.12 -5.62 0.09
N HIS A 265 2.62 -4.79 -0.83
CA HIS A 265 1.29 -4.20 -0.70
C HIS A 265 0.22 -5.23 -1.08
N PRO A 266 -0.87 -5.39 -0.30
CA PRO A 266 -1.97 -6.29 -0.64
C PRO A 266 -2.49 -6.11 -2.07
N ALA A 267 -2.65 -4.87 -2.53
CA ALA A 267 -3.06 -4.56 -3.90
C ALA A 267 -2.06 -5.06 -4.96
N CYS A 268 -0.75 -5.06 -4.69
CA CYS A 268 0.24 -5.62 -5.61
C CYS A 268 0.16 -7.15 -5.66
N PHE A 269 -0.14 -7.81 -4.54
CA PHE A 269 -0.32 -9.26 -4.52
C PHE A 269 -1.57 -9.69 -5.32
N GLU A 270 -2.64 -8.89 -5.28
CA GLU A 270 -3.82 -9.10 -6.12
C GLU A 270 -3.52 -9.01 -7.63
N ILE A 271 -2.58 -8.15 -8.03
CA ILE A 271 -2.07 -8.09 -9.41
C ILE A 271 -1.26 -9.34 -9.73
N PHE A 272 -0.39 -9.79 -8.82
CA PHE A 272 0.36 -11.03 -9.00
C PHE A 272 -0.57 -12.24 -9.17
N LYS A 273 -1.61 -12.38 -8.33
CA LYS A 273 -2.61 -13.45 -8.45
C LYS A 273 -3.22 -13.48 -9.86
N ARG A 274 -3.61 -12.31 -10.39
CA ARG A 274 -4.18 -12.17 -11.74
C ARG A 274 -3.17 -12.46 -12.84
N ALA A 275 -1.94 -11.96 -12.74
CA ALA A 275 -0.88 -12.25 -13.70
C ALA A 275 -0.55 -13.75 -13.74
N SER A 276 -0.48 -14.40 -12.57
CA SER A 276 -0.26 -15.83 -12.44
C SER A 276 -1.43 -16.62 -13.05
N LEU A 277 -2.68 -16.26 -12.74
CA LEU A 277 -3.86 -16.88 -13.33
C LEU A 277 -3.88 -16.77 -14.85
N LYS A 278 -3.59 -15.58 -15.40
CA LYS A 278 -3.58 -15.34 -16.84
C LYS A 278 -2.55 -16.23 -17.58
N ARG A 279 -1.40 -16.49 -16.95
CA ARG A 279 -0.28 -17.22 -17.58
C ARG A 279 -0.28 -18.72 -17.31
N LEU A 280 -0.64 -19.12 -16.09
CA LEU A 280 -0.47 -20.48 -15.59
C LEU A 280 -1.79 -21.16 -15.26
N ASN A 281 -2.92 -20.44 -15.38
CA ASN A 281 -4.25 -20.92 -14.95
C ASN A 281 -4.30 -21.35 -13.48
N THR A 282 -3.37 -20.86 -12.67
CA THR A 282 -3.24 -21.12 -11.23
C THR A 282 -2.48 -19.98 -10.55
N ILE A 283 -2.64 -19.81 -9.24
CA ILE A 283 -1.91 -18.81 -8.45
C ILE A 283 -0.64 -19.46 -7.90
N ASP A 284 0.51 -18.98 -8.35
CA ASP A 284 1.80 -19.61 -8.08
C ASP A 284 2.52 -18.98 -6.88
N VAL A 285 1.93 -19.14 -5.70
CA VAL A 285 2.49 -18.61 -4.44
C VAL A 285 3.81 -19.30 -4.09
N GLU A 286 3.91 -20.62 -4.30
CA GLU A 286 5.14 -21.39 -4.07
C GLU A 286 6.29 -20.85 -4.95
N GLY A 287 6.02 -20.59 -6.23
CA GLY A 287 6.99 -19.97 -7.13
C GLY A 287 7.43 -18.60 -6.66
N LEU A 288 6.49 -17.77 -6.19
CA LEU A 288 6.79 -16.43 -5.68
C LEU A 288 7.74 -16.46 -4.47
N VAL A 289 7.45 -17.32 -3.49
CA VAL A 289 8.30 -17.54 -2.31
C VAL A 289 9.67 -18.06 -2.71
N GLY A 290 9.71 -19.06 -3.59
CA GLY A 290 10.96 -19.62 -4.11
C GLY A 290 11.82 -18.58 -4.82
N TRP A 291 11.21 -17.71 -5.64
CA TRP A 291 11.92 -16.62 -6.30
C TRP A 291 12.51 -15.64 -5.30
N TYR A 292 11.73 -15.24 -4.30
CA TYR A 292 12.21 -14.34 -3.25
C TYR A 292 13.41 -14.95 -2.50
N GLN A 293 13.33 -16.21 -2.09
CA GLN A 293 14.42 -16.88 -1.37
C GLN A 293 15.71 -17.05 -2.21
N VAL A 294 15.57 -17.32 -3.51
CA VAL A 294 16.68 -17.63 -4.41
C VAL A 294 17.34 -16.36 -4.97
N GLU A 295 16.55 -15.39 -5.43
CA GLU A 295 17.05 -14.23 -6.18
C GLU A 295 17.10 -12.93 -5.40
N SER A 296 16.34 -12.78 -4.30
CA SER A 296 16.28 -11.54 -3.53
C SER A 296 17.61 -11.27 -2.82
N THR A 297 18.43 -10.47 -3.49
CA THR A 297 19.75 -10.01 -3.06
C THR A 297 19.83 -8.52 -3.30
N TYR A 298 20.64 -7.80 -2.52
CA TYR A 298 20.85 -6.35 -2.72
C TYR A 298 21.15 -6.00 -4.20
N HIS A 299 22.05 -6.74 -4.84
CA HIS A 299 22.39 -6.51 -6.25
C HIS A 299 21.19 -6.74 -7.17
N PHE A 300 20.44 -7.82 -6.96
CA PHE A 300 19.30 -8.09 -7.83
C PHE A 300 18.19 -7.05 -7.65
N THR A 301 17.72 -6.85 -6.43
CA THR A 301 16.58 -5.96 -6.13
C THR A 301 16.89 -4.50 -6.48
N ASP A 302 18.07 -3.99 -6.14
CA ASP A 302 18.38 -2.55 -6.31
C ASP A 302 19.08 -2.23 -7.64
N LYS A 303 19.66 -3.20 -8.35
CA LYS A 303 20.42 -2.94 -9.59
C LYS A 303 19.90 -3.66 -10.82
N VAL A 304 19.34 -4.86 -10.68
CA VAL A 304 18.97 -5.70 -11.83
C VAL A 304 17.46 -5.71 -12.06
N PHE A 305 16.66 -5.63 -11.01
CA PHE A 305 15.21 -5.67 -11.14
C PHE A 305 14.73 -4.49 -11.98
N PRO A 306 13.87 -4.72 -12.99
CA PRO A 306 13.44 -3.69 -13.93
C PRO A 306 12.34 -2.81 -13.33
N HIS A 307 12.64 -2.17 -12.20
CA HIS A 307 11.80 -1.10 -11.68
C HIS A 307 11.77 0.08 -12.66
N ASP A 308 10.69 0.85 -12.61
CA ASP A 308 10.58 2.12 -13.33
C ASP A 308 11.62 3.13 -12.81
N GLU A 309 12.07 4.04 -13.67
CA GLU A 309 13.02 5.10 -13.29
C GLU A 309 12.49 5.98 -12.15
N ALA A 310 11.17 6.19 -12.06
CA ALA A 310 10.55 6.91 -10.95
C ALA A 310 10.81 6.24 -9.59
N VAL A 311 10.79 4.89 -9.53
CA VAL A 311 11.16 4.16 -8.30
C VAL A 311 12.64 4.30 -7.99
N ARG A 312 13.50 4.28 -9.02
CA ARG A 312 14.95 4.44 -8.82
C ARG A 312 15.29 5.82 -8.29
N ARG A 313 14.61 6.87 -8.77
CA ARG A 313 14.73 8.22 -8.22
C ARG A 313 14.33 8.26 -6.76
N ALA A 314 13.16 7.71 -6.43
CA ALA A 314 12.63 7.69 -5.07
C ALA A 314 13.46 6.84 -4.08
N THR A 315 14.32 5.93 -4.54
CA THR A 315 15.08 5.00 -3.67
C THR A 315 16.59 5.27 -3.63
N LYS A 316 17.05 6.34 -4.28
CA LYS A 316 18.49 6.63 -4.50
C LYS A 316 19.32 6.65 -3.21
N ASP A 317 18.78 7.26 -2.15
CA ASP A 317 19.48 7.47 -0.89
C ASP A 317 19.09 6.48 0.21
N LYS A 318 18.54 5.31 -0.18
CA LYS A 318 18.07 4.22 0.69
C LYS A 318 16.81 4.50 1.52
N VAL A 319 16.48 5.76 1.71
CA VAL A 319 15.21 6.24 2.27
C VAL A 319 14.30 6.63 1.12
N TRP A 320 13.00 6.43 1.29
CA TRP A 320 12.01 6.82 0.28
C TRP A 320 11.92 8.34 0.17
N ASP A 321 12.08 8.86 -1.06
CA ASP A 321 11.95 10.28 -1.38
C ASP A 321 10.68 10.54 -2.21
N HIS A 322 9.90 11.53 -1.80
CA HIS A 322 8.63 11.89 -2.44
C HIS A 322 8.86 12.88 -3.59
N VAL A 323 9.48 12.37 -4.65
CA VAL A 323 9.81 13.16 -5.85
C VAL A 323 8.53 13.68 -6.52
N SER A 324 8.40 15.01 -6.63
CA SER A 324 7.23 15.62 -7.29
C SER A 324 7.15 15.24 -8.76
N GLY A 325 5.94 14.91 -9.24
CA GLY A 325 5.65 14.38 -10.57
C GLY A 325 5.68 12.86 -10.66
N ASP A 326 6.23 12.17 -9.65
CA ASP A 326 6.28 10.71 -9.57
C ASP A 326 5.20 10.12 -8.65
N GLU A 327 4.23 10.91 -8.19
CA GLU A 327 3.17 10.50 -7.25
C GLU A 327 2.41 9.25 -7.73
N TRP A 328 2.25 9.12 -9.05
CA TRP A 328 1.55 8.01 -9.70
C TRP A 328 2.10 6.63 -9.35
N ILE A 329 3.39 6.49 -8.99
CA ILE A 329 3.94 5.19 -8.59
C ILE A 329 3.36 4.67 -7.28
N ALA A 330 2.76 5.56 -6.49
CA ALA A 330 2.15 5.27 -5.21
C ALA A 330 0.61 5.43 -5.23
N ALA A 331 0.00 5.38 -6.41
CA ALA A 331 -1.45 5.27 -6.56
C ALA A 331 -1.92 3.81 -6.46
N ASN A 332 -3.09 3.55 -5.91
CA ASN A 332 -3.65 2.24 -5.72
C ASN A 332 -3.95 1.61 -7.08
N PRO A 333 -3.30 0.49 -7.42
CA PRO A 333 -3.46 -0.07 -8.75
C PRO A 333 -4.69 -0.96 -8.88
N CYS A 334 -5.40 -1.32 -7.79
CA CYS A 334 -6.62 -2.14 -7.86
C CYS A 334 -7.90 -1.30 -7.86
N PHE A 335 -7.94 -0.24 -7.06
CA PHE A 335 -9.10 0.65 -6.93
C PHE A 335 -8.78 1.98 -7.61
N VAL A 336 -9.16 2.09 -8.89
CA VAL A 336 -8.83 3.24 -9.75
C VAL A 336 -10.10 4.02 -10.04
N PRO A 337 -10.35 5.18 -9.39
CA PRO A 337 -11.61 5.91 -9.49
C PRO A 337 -11.98 6.26 -10.94
N ALA A 338 -11.03 6.81 -11.70
CA ALA A 338 -11.25 7.21 -13.10
C ALA A 338 -11.63 6.03 -14.02
N LEU A 339 -11.10 4.82 -13.75
CA LEU A 339 -11.48 3.61 -14.49
C LEU A 339 -12.91 3.20 -14.13
N TYR A 340 -13.27 3.26 -12.86
CA TYR A 340 -14.62 2.94 -12.39
C TYR A 340 -15.67 3.87 -12.99
N GLU A 341 -15.44 5.18 -12.94
CA GLU A 341 -16.30 6.18 -13.56
C GLU A 341 -16.48 5.95 -15.06
N THR A 342 -15.39 5.65 -15.77
CA THR A 342 -15.43 5.34 -17.20
C THR A 342 -16.26 4.09 -17.49
N MET A 343 -16.08 3.02 -16.71
CA MET A 343 -16.88 1.80 -16.87
C MET A 343 -18.36 2.04 -16.57
N GLN A 344 -18.69 2.88 -15.59
CA GLN A 344 -20.08 3.25 -15.28
C GLN A 344 -20.72 4.06 -16.41
N GLN A 345 -20.00 5.04 -16.97
CA GLN A 345 -20.48 5.84 -18.11
C GLN A 345 -20.74 4.96 -19.33
N LEU A 346 -19.87 3.97 -19.58
CA LEU A 346 -20.05 3.01 -20.69
C LEU A 346 -21.20 2.03 -20.48
N ALA A 347 -21.66 1.84 -19.24
CA ALA A 347 -22.85 1.05 -18.93
C ALA A 347 -24.16 1.82 -19.18
N THR A 348 -24.09 3.12 -19.46
CA THR A 348 -25.25 3.94 -19.85
C THR A 348 -25.35 4.03 -21.38
N ASP A 349 -26.56 3.88 -21.94
CA ASP A 349 -26.87 3.88 -23.38
C ASP A 349 -26.59 5.21 -24.11
N GLU A 350 -25.85 6.15 -23.51
CA GLU A 350 -25.57 7.44 -24.12
C GLU A 350 -24.48 7.36 -25.21
N VAL A 351 -24.71 8.12 -26.28
CA VAL A 351 -23.79 8.26 -27.41
C VAL A 351 -22.59 9.09 -26.97
N PHE A 352 -21.48 8.42 -26.66
CA PHE A 352 -20.22 9.07 -26.31
C PHE A 352 -19.71 9.93 -27.48
N ALA A 353 -19.70 11.26 -27.26
CA ALA A 353 -19.03 12.21 -28.13
C ALA A 353 -17.53 12.21 -27.82
N GLY A 354 -16.80 11.23 -28.37
CA GLY A 354 -15.33 11.19 -28.26
C GLY A 354 -14.66 12.39 -28.92
N PRO A 355 -13.39 12.68 -28.59
CA PRO A 355 -12.68 13.82 -29.15
C PRO A 355 -12.57 13.67 -30.68
N ARG A 356 -13.03 14.70 -31.41
CA ARG A 356 -12.69 14.85 -32.83
C ARG A 356 -11.17 15.04 -32.92
N PRO A 357 -10.46 14.28 -33.76
CA PRO A 357 -9.01 14.38 -33.84
C PRO A 357 -8.64 15.72 -34.47
N ASP A 358 -8.15 16.66 -33.65
CA ASP A 358 -7.30 17.73 -34.13
C ASP A 358 -5.92 17.12 -34.42
N ALA A 359 -5.51 17.28 -35.68
CA ALA A 359 -4.42 16.56 -36.30
C ALA A 359 -3.05 17.04 -35.81
N THR A 360 -2.57 16.57 -34.65
CA THR A 360 -1.14 16.56 -34.31
C THR A 360 -0.84 15.56 -33.18
N ALA A 361 -0.72 14.27 -33.48
CA ALA A 361 -0.01 13.32 -32.62
C ALA A 361 0.68 12.25 -33.48
N THR A 362 2.00 12.26 -33.45
CA THR A 362 2.89 11.42 -34.24
C THR A 362 3.09 10.05 -33.58
N GLY A 363 2.81 8.98 -34.33
CA GLY A 363 3.58 7.74 -34.30
C GLY A 363 3.07 6.61 -33.41
N ASP A 364 1.98 5.96 -33.82
CA ASP A 364 1.72 4.55 -33.48
C ASP A 364 1.01 3.86 -34.66
N ASP A 365 1.49 2.69 -35.09
CA ASP A 365 1.07 2.01 -36.34
C ASP A 365 -0.44 1.67 -36.36
N ILE A 366 -1.09 1.53 -35.20
CA ILE A 366 -2.54 1.28 -35.08
C ILE A 366 -3.35 2.56 -35.34
N GLY A 367 -2.84 3.71 -34.89
CA GLY A 367 -3.40 5.02 -35.22
C GLY A 367 -3.33 5.27 -36.73
N VAL A 368 -2.25 4.83 -37.37
CA VAL A 368 -2.07 4.90 -38.83
C VAL A 368 -3.01 3.94 -39.55
N ILE A 369 -3.25 2.71 -39.08
CA ILE A 369 -4.24 1.80 -39.69
C ILE A 369 -5.67 2.33 -39.53
N ALA A 370 -6.01 2.87 -38.36
CA ALA A 370 -7.29 3.56 -38.14
C ALA A 370 -7.42 4.81 -39.03
N GLN A 371 -6.34 5.55 -39.26
CA GLN A 371 -6.31 6.75 -40.13
C GLN A 371 -6.26 6.44 -41.63
N MET A 372 -5.61 5.36 -42.05
CA MET A 372 -5.60 4.88 -43.45
C MET A 372 -6.97 4.34 -43.84
N ASN A 373 -7.71 3.77 -42.89
CA ASN A 373 -9.09 3.33 -43.08
C ASN A 373 -10.08 4.50 -43.17
N LEU A 374 -9.79 5.66 -42.57
CA LEU A 374 -10.61 6.89 -42.72
C LEU A 374 -10.63 7.47 -44.15
N ALA A 375 -9.71 7.06 -45.02
CA ALA A 375 -9.66 7.53 -46.42
C ALA A 375 -10.51 6.66 -47.39
N SER A 376 -11.14 5.59 -46.91
CA SER A 376 -12.00 4.70 -47.71
C SER A 376 -13.38 4.58 -47.05
N ASN A 377 -14.42 5.05 -47.73
CA ASN A 377 -15.83 5.10 -47.28
C ASN A 377 -16.48 3.70 -47.05
N ALA A 378 -15.70 2.66 -46.76
CA ALA A 378 -16.13 1.28 -46.55
C ALA A 378 -15.75 0.71 -45.17
N SER A 379 -15.29 1.52 -44.22
CA SER A 379 -14.77 1.03 -42.92
C SER A 379 -15.27 1.79 -41.70
N ASP A 380 -16.56 2.10 -41.66
CA ASP A 380 -17.22 2.61 -40.47
C ASP A 380 -17.40 1.47 -39.44
N ASN A 381 -16.44 1.38 -38.51
CA ASN A 381 -16.33 0.51 -37.33
C ASN A 381 -15.76 -0.90 -37.55
N LEU A 382 -14.52 -1.11 -37.11
CA LEU A 382 -14.02 -2.46 -36.81
C LEU A 382 -14.99 -3.16 -35.85
N PRO A 383 -15.19 -4.49 -35.98
CA PRO A 383 -16.11 -5.23 -35.11
C PRO A 383 -15.76 -5.04 -33.63
N GLN A 384 -16.76 -5.03 -32.75
CA GLN A 384 -16.57 -4.96 -31.29
C GLN A 384 -15.65 -6.08 -30.77
N SER A 385 -15.65 -7.25 -31.43
CA SER A 385 -14.73 -8.36 -31.14
C SER A 385 -13.25 -8.02 -31.39
N PHE A 386 -12.94 -7.13 -32.33
CA PHE A 386 -11.58 -6.67 -32.59
C PHE A 386 -11.04 -5.88 -31.39
N TYR A 387 -11.79 -4.87 -30.93
CA TYR A 387 -11.40 -4.06 -29.77
C TYR A 387 -11.34 -4.89 -28.49
N PHE A 388 -12.31 -5.79 -28.28
CA PHE A 388 -12.28 -6.73 -27.15
C PHE A 388 -11.03 -7.62 -27.17
N GLY A 389 -10.70 -8.19 -28.32
CA GLY A 389 -9.50 -9.03 -28.48
C GLY A 389 -8.22 -8.26 -28.19
N HIS A 390 -8.12 -7.03 -28.71
CA HIS A 390 -6.97 -6.15 -28.51
C HIS A 390 -6.81 -5.72 -27.05
N ILE A 391 -7.89 -5.30 -26.36
CA ILE A 391 -7.83 -5.00 -24.91
C ILE A 391 -7.37 -6.23 -24.13
N ARG A 392 -7.93 -7.41 -24.41
CA ARG A 392 -7.62 -8.65 -23.68
C ARG A 392 -6.19 -9.15 -23.89
N HIS A 393 -5.60 -8.87 -25.06
CA HIS A 393 -4.25 -9.31 -25.44
C HIS A 393 -3.18 -8.29 -25.06
N ASP A 394 -3.39 -7.02 -25.42
CA ASP A 394 -2.36 -5.97 -25.31
C ASP A 394 -2.48 -5.18 -24.00
N MET A 395 -3.65 -5.18 -23.37
CA MET A 395 -3.89 -4.59 -22.05
C MET A 395 -4.42 -5.63 -21.05
N PRO A 396 -3.71 -6.76 -20.82
CA PRO A 396 -4.20 -7.83 -19.96
C PRO A 396 -4.33 -7.41 -18.48
N TRP A 397 -3.76 -6.27 -18.09
CA TRP A 397 -3.98 -5.64 -16.79
C TRP A 397 -5.38 -5.00 -16.62
N ILE A 398 -6.20 -4.94 -17.68
CA ILE A 398 -7.63 -4.63 -17.59
C ILE A 398 -8.40 -5.94 -17.39
N TRP A 399 -8.29 -6.50 -16.20
CA TRP A 399 -8.88 -7.80 -15.87
C TRP A 399 -10.40 -7.76 -15.74
N GLU A 400 -11.01 -6.58 -15.69
CA GLU A 400 -12.46 -6.41 -15.81
C GLU A 400 -13.01 -6.98 -17.13
N THR A 401 -12.14 -7.30 -18.09
CA THR A 401 -12.52 -7.93 -19.37
C THR A 401 -12.43 -9.46 -19.37
N TRP A 402 -11.79 -10.10 -18.38
CA TRP A 402 -11.52 -11.54 -18.42
C TRP A 402 -11.45 -12.25 -17.06
N CYS A 403 -11.49 -11.55 -15.93
CA CYS A 403 -11.34 -12.13 -14.59
C CYS A 403 -12.49 -11.72 -13.67
N ALA A 404 -13.31 -12.70 -13.27
CA ALA A 404 -14.39 -12.52 -12.30
C ALA A 404 -13.92 -12.70 -10.84
N ARG A 405 -12.63 -12.95 -10.59
CA ARG A 405 -12.12 -13.24 -9.24
C ARG A 405 -12.31 -12.00 -8.35
N PRO A 406 -13.00 -12.13 -7.20
CA PRO A 406 -13.10 -11.05 -6.22
C PRO A 406 -11.72 -10.57 -5.76
N TYR A 407 -11.62 -9.30 -5.37
CA TYR A 407 -10.46 -8.83 -4.63
C TYR A 407 -10.48 -9.43 -3.23
N ALA A 408 -9.32 -9.90 -2.75
CA ALA A 408 -9.20 -10.27 -1.35
C ALA A 408 -9.51 -9.05 -0.47
N GLY A 409 -10.24 -9.27 0.63
CA GLY A 409 -10.57 -8.17 1.54
C GLY A 409 -9.33 -7.50 2.14
N TRP A 410 -8.20 -8.22 2.23
CA TRP A 410 -6.90 -7.67 2.63
C TRP A 410 -6.45 -6.49 1.75
N ALA A 411 -6.89 -6.43 0.49
CA ALA A 411 -6.57 -5.33 -0.42
C ALA A 411 -7.51 -4.13 -0.30
N THR A 412 -8.63 -4.25 0.42
CA THR A 412 -9.71 -3.25 0.46
C THR A 412 -9.73 -2.48 1.77
N THR A 413 -8.81 -2.75 2.68
CA THR A 413 -8.75 -2.16 4.01
C THR A 413 -7.32 -1.86 4.41
N THR A 414 -7.14 -1.08 5.48
CA THR A 414 -5.83 -0.71 6.04
C THR A 414 -5.68 -1.24 7.47
N GLN A 415 -4.48 -1.20 8.04
CA GLN A 415 -4.31 -1.57 9.45
C GLN A 415 -5.14 -0.66 10.36
N SER A 416 -5.13 0.67 10.13
CA SER A 416 -5.87 1.64 10.94
C SER A 416 -7.39 1.45 10.90
N GLU A 417 -7.93 0.90 9.81
CA GLU A 417 -9.35 0.57 9.69
C GLU A 417 -9.72 -0.71 10.46
N ILE A 418 -8.79 -1.66 10.55
CA ILE A 418 -8.96 -2.91 11.32
C ILE A 418 -8.79 -2.62 12.81
N ALA A 419 -7.68 -1.99 13.20
CA ALA A 419 -7.30 -1.76 14.59
C ALA A 419 -6.69 -0.37 14.74
N LYS A 420 -7.31 0.46 15.60
CA LYS A 420 -6.82 1.82 15.88
C LYS A 420 -5.43 1.84 16.51
N ASP A 421 -5.18 0.93 17.47
CA ASP A 421 -3.87 0.78 18.11
C ASP A 421 -3.52 -0.69 18.37
N PRO A 422 -2.91 -1.37 17.37
CA PRO A 422 -2.49 -2.76 17.56
C PRO A 422 -1.28 -2.89 18.48
N LEU A 423 -0.48 -1.83 18.68
CA LEU A 423 0.68 -1.88 19.55
C LEU A 423 0.27 -1.88 21.02
N ALA A 424 -0.70 -1.04 21.41
CA ALA A 424 -1.28 -1.08 22.75
C ALA A 424 -1.90 -2.44 23.07
N LEU A 425 -2.62 -3.04 22.12
CA LEU A 425 -3.18 -4.39 22.28
C LEU A 425 -2.07 -5.44 22.49
N SER A 426 -0.99 -5.38 21.70
CA SER A 426 0.17 -6.27 21.86
C SER A 426 0.85 -6.08 23.22
N HIS A 427 1.10 -4.84 23.66
CA HIS A 427 1.69 -4.58 24.98
C HIS A 427 0.81 -5.07 26.13
N GLN A 428 -0.52 -4.89 26.04
CA GLN A 428 -1.46 -5.39 27.05
C GLN A 428 -1.44 -6.92 27.12
N ARG A 429 -1.35 -7.59 25.96
CA ARG A 429 -1.22 -9.05 25.87
C ARG A 429 0.07 -9.54 26.51
N ASP A 430 1.20 -8.94 26.16
CA ASP A 430 2.52 -9.26 26.73
C ASP A 430 2.56 -9.07 28.24
N TYR A 431 1.95 -7.98 28.72
CA TYR A 431 1.78 -7.72 30.14
C TYR A 431 1.02 -8.88 30.82
N LEU A 432 -0.16 -9.26 30.32
CA LEU A 432 -0.93 -10.38 30.88
C LEU A 432 -0.16 -11.70 30.85
N GLN A 433 0.54 -12.02 29.76
CA GLN A 433 1.35 -13.23 29.64
C GLN A 433 2.54 -13.24 30.59
N SER A 434 3.21 -12.10 30.77
CA SER A 434 4.30 -11.94 31.75
C SER A 434 3.79 -12.23 33.17
N TRP A 435 2.64 -11.68 33.53
CA TRP A 435 1.99 -11.95 34.82
C TRP A 435 1.62 -13.43 34.99
N ILE A 436 1.09 -14.08 33.97
CA ILE A 436 0.80 -15.53 34.01
C ILE A 436 2.08 -16.31 34.30
N ARG A 437 3.17 -16.05 33.57
CA ARG A 437 4.46 -16.73 33.75
C ARG A 437 5.05 -16.51 35.14
N GLN A 438 5.00 -15.28 35.66
CA GLN A 438 5.46 -14.96 37.01
C GLN A 438 4.67 -15.74 38.07
N VAL A 439 3.34 -15.72 37.96
CA VAL A 439 2.48 -16.46 38.88
C VAL A 439 2.79 -17.96 38.79
N GLU A 440 2.96 -18.53 37.60
CA GLU A 440 3.32 -19.96 37.44
C GLU A 440 4.67 -20.31 38.10
N ALA A 441 5.69 -19.47 37.93
CA ALA A 441 7.04 -19.69 38.46
C ALA A 441 7.13 -19.76 39.99
N ASP A 442 6.20 -19.15 40.73
CA ASP A 442 6.22 -19.07 42.20
C ASP A 442 6.01 -20.43 42.95
N GLY A 443 5.97 -21.57 42.24
CA GLY A 443 6.21 -22.92 42.79
C GLY A 443 5.17 -23.56 43.75
N GLU A 444 4.44 -22.78 44.55
CA GLU A 444 3.51 -23.28 45.57
C GLU A 444 2.03 -23.17 45.11
N PRO A 445 1.30 -24.28 44.89
CA PRO A 445 -0.07 -24.25 44.39
C PRO A 445 -1.09 -23.93 45.49
N SER A 446 -1.38 -22.64 45.71
CA SER A 446 -2.49 -22.20 46.58
C SER A 446 -3.84 -22.12 45.82
N THR A 447 -4.96 -22.21 46.54
CA THR A 447 -6.31 -21.98 45.98
C THR A 447 -6.46 -20.56 45.41
N GLN A 448 -5.84 -19.58 46.06
CA GLN A 448 -5.79 -18.19 45.63
C GLN A 448 -5.01 -18.02 44.31
N LYS A 449 -3.86 -18.70 44.17
CA LYS A 449 -3.06 -18.73 42.94
C LYS A 449 -3.85 -19.30 41.76
N ARG A 450 -4.57 -20.41 41.96
CA ARG A 450 -5.46 -21.00 40.94
C ARG A 450 -6.63 -20.11 40.56
N ALA A 451 -7.16 -19.31 41.49
CA ALA A 451 -8.18 -18.31 41.16
C ALA A 451 -7.58 -17.17 40.32
N ARG A 452 -6.41 -16.65 40.71
CA ARG A 452 -5.70 -15.59 39.99
C ARG A 452 -5.30 -16.00 38.56
N LEU A 453 -4.78 -17.20 38.37
CA LEU A 453 -4.46 -17.71 37.01
C LEU A 453 -5.70 -17.87 36.15
N ARG A 454 -6.85 -18.28 36.72
CA ARG A 454 -8.10 -18.37 35.96
C ARG A 454 -8.58 -16.99 35.52
N ASP A 455 -8.44 -15.99 36.38
CA ASP A 455 -8.79 -14.60 36.09
C ASP A 455 -7.89 -14.01 34.99
N LEU A 456 -6.57 -14.13 35.13
CA LEU A 456 -5.62 -13.66 34.11
C LEU A 456 -5.84 -14.34 32.75
N HIS A 457 -6.08 -15.66 32.73
CA HIS A 457 -6.44 -16.36 31.50
C HIS A 457 -7.81 -15.93 30.94
N ALA A 458 -8.75 -15.50 31.78
CA ALA A 458 -10.02 -14.96 31.33
C ALA A 458 -9.82 -13.59 30.67
N GLN A 459 -9.08 -12.69 31.32
CA GLN A 459 -8.72 -11.38 30.76
C GLN A 459 -7.97 -11.53 29.42
N LEU A 460 -7.04 -12.48 29.32
CA LEU A 460 -6.33 -12.75 28.07
C LEU A 460 -7.29 -13.26 26.97
N ARG A 461 -8.23 -14.16 27.30
CA ARG A 461 -9.26 -14.62 26.34
C ARG A 461 -10.20 -13.49 25.93
N ASP A 462 -10.57 -12.61 26.85
CA ASP A 462 -11.45 -11.48 26.57
C ASP A 462 -10.73 -10.46 25.69
N LEU A 463 -9.43 -10.21 25.93
CA LEU A 463 -8.58 -9.39 25.07
C LEU A 463 -8.43 -10.01 23.68
N ASP A 464 -8.12 -11.31 23.60
CA ASP A 464 -8.04 -12.04 22.33
C ASP A 464 -9.37 -11.97 21.56
N ALA A 465 -10.51 -12.12 22.25
CA ALA A 465 -11.85 -12.01 21.66
C ALA A 465 -12.18 -10.58 21.18
N GLN A 466 -11.79 -9.55 21.93
CA GLN A 466 -11.92 -8.14 21.52
C GLN A 466 -10.98 -7.80 20.34
N SER A 467 -9.84 -8.47 20.24
CA SER A 467 -8.87 -8.33 19.15
C SER A 467 -9.14 -9.23 17.95
N SER A 468 -10.17 -10.08 18.01
CA SER A 468 -10.64 -10.89 16.89
C SER A 468 -11.41 -9.98 15.93
N PHE A 469 -10.65 -9.13 15.23
CA PHE A 469 -11.21 -8.26 14.21
C PHE A 469 -11.77 -9.13 13.08
N PRO A 470 -12.96 -8.80 12.56
CA PRO A 470 -13.55 -9.54 11.47
C PRO A 470 -12.61 -9.50 10.27
N ILE A 471 -12.38 -10.68 9.70
CA ILE A 471 -11.51 -10.83 8.54
C ILE A 471 -12.14 -10.06 7.39
N PRO A 472 -11.38 -9.21 6.70
CA PRO A 472 -11.93 -8.38 5.64
C PRO A 472 -12.63 -9.22 4.58
N ALA A 473 -13.90 -8.93 4.32
CA ALA A 473 -14.69 -9.67 3.35
C ALA A 473 -14.17 -9.42 1.92
N PRO A 474 -14.14 -10.44 1.04
CA PRO A 474 -13.80 -10.23 -0.35
C PRO A 474 -14.76 -9.26 -1.04
N VAL A 475 -14.22 -8.38 -1.88
CA VAL A 475 -15.02 -7.42 -2.67
C VAL A 475 -15.18 -7.97 -4.09
N PRO A 476 -16.42 -8.11 -4.59
CA PRO A 476 -16.66 -8.57 -5.96
C PRO A 476 -15.91 -7.72 -6.98
N ALA A 477 -15.28 -8.37 -7.96
CA ALA A 477 -14.70 -7.67 -9.10
C ALA A 477 -15.80 -7.41 -10.15
N THR A 478 -15.75 -6.25 -10.79
CA THR A 478 -16.63 -5.95 -11.92
C THR A 478 -16.13 -6.69 -13.15
N LEU A 479 -16.94 -7.59 -13.69
CA LEU A 479 -16.71 -8.21 -15.00
C LEU A 479 -17.63 -7.54 -16.03
N LEU A 480 -17.04 -6.94 -17.06
CA LEU A 480 -17.79 -6.30 -18.15
C LEU A 480 -18.42 -7.37 -19.05
N PRO A 481 -19.71 -7.23 -19.40
CA PRO A 481 -20.39 -8.21 -20.23
C PRO A 481 -19.84 -8.17 -21.67
N ARG A 482 -19.60 -9.35 -22.25
CA ARG A 482 -19.08 -9.46 -23.63
C ARG A 482 -20.02 -8.82 -24.65
N HIS A 483 -21.32 -8.99 -24.44
CA HIS A 483 -22.39 -8.39 -25.22
C HIS A 483 -22.97 -7.21 -24.45
N GLY A 484 -23.19 -6.07 -25.11
CA GLY A 484 -23.70 -4.84 -24.48
C GLY A 484 -22.63 -3.85 -24.05
N THR A 485 -21.35 -4.25 -23.95
CA THR A 485 -20.24 -3.31 -23.75
C THR A 485 -19.77 -2.76 -25.10
N ASP A 486 -19.63 -1.43 -25.20
CA ASP A 486 -18.97 -0.79 -26.33
C ASP A 486 -17.45 -0.82 -26.15
N TRP A 487 -16.83 -1.90 -26.62
CA TRP A 487 -15.39 -2.15 -26.56
C TRP A 487 -14.58 -1.11 -27.33
N ARG A 488 -15.14 -0.52 -28.39
CA ARG A 488 -14.49 0.58 -29.12
C ARG A 488 -14.37 1.82 -28.24
N LYS A 489 -15.46 2.26 -27.61
CA LYS A 489 -15.43 3.41 -26.69
C LYS A 489 -14.49 3.15 -25.52
N LEU A 490 -14.56 1.95 -24.93
CA LEU A 490 -13.67 1.55 -23.84
C LEU A 490 -12.20 1.62 -24.25
N TYR A 491 -11.84 1.12 -25.44
CA TYR A 491 -10.48 1.15 -25.93
C TYR A 491 -9.90 2.58 -25.98
N PHE A 492 -10.61 3.51 -26.60
CA PHE A 492 -10.14 4.91 -26.69
C PHE A 492 -10.14 5.62 -25.34
N ALA A 493 -11.10 5.30 -24.47
CA ALA A 493 -11.12 5.80 -23.10
C ALA A 493 -9.88 5.31 -22.32
N LEU A 494 -9.53 4.02 -22.44
CA LEU A 494 -8.34 3.44 -21.80
C LEU A 494 -7.03 4.06 -22.28
N GLN A 495 -6.91 4.38 -23.58
CA GLN A 495 -5.74 5.10 -24.11
C GLN A 495 -5.58 6.47 -23.43
N THR A 496 -6.68 7.23 -23.32
CA THR A 496 -6.69 8.53 -22.66
C THR A 496 -6.39 8.41 -21.16
N LEU A 497 -6.98 7.42 -20.49
CA LEU A 497 -6.75 7.15 -19.07
C LEU A 497 -5.33 6.65 -18.78
N GLY A 498 -4.68 5.94 -19.69
CA GLY A 498 -3.31 5.49 -19.52
C GLY A 498 -2.33 6.64 -19.31
N GLU A 499 -2.62 7.80 -19.90
CA GLU A 499 -1.80 9.01 -19.76
C GLU A 499 -2.17 9.84 -18.52
N THR A 500 -3.46 9.89 -18.18
CA THR A 500 -3.98 10.82 -17.14
C THR A 500 -4.21 10.17 -15.78
N SER A 501 -4.51 8.86 -15.72
CA SER A 501 -4.83 8.16 -14.48
C SER A 501 -3.59 7.58 -13.83
N SER A 502 -3.22 8.14 -12.67
CA SER A 502 -2.15 7.66 -11.82
C SER A 502 -2.29 6.17 -11.47
N GLY A 503 -3.49 5.76 -11.05
CA GLY A 503 -3.77 4.37 -10.66
C GLY A 503 -3.66 3.38 -11.83
N LEU A 504 -4.14 3.75 -13.02
CA LEU A 504 -4.08 2.87 -14.20
C LEU A 504 -2.65 2.71 -14.71
N ARG A 505 -1.91 3.83 -14.78
CA ARG A 505 -0.48 3.83 -15.11
C ARG A 505 0.32 2.98 -14.12
N ASN A 506 -0.01 3.07 -12.83
CA ASN A 506 0.63 2.22 -11.83
C ASN A 506 0.26 0.75 -11.99
N ARG A 507 -1.01 0.45 -12.28
CA ARG A 507 -1.49 -0.92 -12.52
C ARG A 507 -0.72 -1.61 -13.63
N GLU A 508 -0.56 -0.95 -14.77
CA GLU A 508 0.24 -1.47 -15.89
C GLU A 508 1.70 -1.72 -15.49
N ARG A 509 2.32 -0.75 -14.79
CA ARG A 509 3.70 -0.88 -14.30
C ARG A 509 3.87 -2.12 -13.40
N VAL A 510 3.02 -2.26 -12.39
CA VAL A 510 3.09 -3.39 -11.45
C VAL A 510 2.82 -4.71 -12.17
N TRP A 511 1.88 -4.73 -13.12
CA TRP A 511 1.64 -5.90 -13.96
C TRP A 511 2.89 -6.35 -14.72
N ARG A 512 3.65 -5.41 -15.31
CA ARG A 512 4.93 -5.71 -15.98
C ARG A 512 5.96 -6.28 -15.00
N CYS A 513 6.06 -5.73 -13.78
CA CYS A 513 6.92 -6.27 -12.73
C CYS A 513 6.52 -7.70 -12.33
N CYS A 514 5.22 -7.98 -12.14
CA CYS A 514 4.73 -9.32 -11.83
C CYS A 514 5.02 -10.34 -12.96
N ASN A 515 4.88 -9.93 -14.22
CA ASN A 515 5.24 -10.80 -15.36
C ASN A 515 6.73 -11.12 -15.38
N TYR A 516 7.57 -10.11 -15.12
CA TYR A 516 9.00 -10.34 -15.00
C TYR A 516 9.32 -11.32 -13.86
N VAL A 517 8.68 -11.20 -12.70
CA VAL A 517 8.82 -12.17 -11.60
C VAL A 517 8.44 -13.59 -12.06
N LEU A 518 7.32 -13.75 -12.77
CA LEU A 518 6.89 -15.05 -13.31
C LEU A 518 7.90 -15.62 -14.32
N ASP A 519 8.54 -14.78 -15.14
CA ASP A 519 9.63 -15.22 -16.05
C ASP A 519 10.86 -15.71 -15.26
N ARG A 520 11.20 -15.02 -14.17
CA ARG A 520 12.29 -15.44 -13.28
C ARG A 520 11.97 -16.74 -12.57
N ILE A 521 10.73 -16.93 -12.11
CA ILE A 521 10.27 -18.19 -11.53
C ILE A 521 10.45 -19.33 -12.54
N ALA A 522 9.97 -19.16 -13.77
CA ALA A 522 10.13 -20.15 -14.83
C ALA A 522 11.62 -20.47 -15.11
N LEU A 523 12.46 -19.44 -15.17
CA LEU A 523 13.91 -19.60 -15.36
C LEU A 523 14.58 -20.39 -14.23
N GLN A 524 14.24 -20.11 -12.97
CA GLN A 524 14.86 -20.80 -11.84
C GLN A 524 14.33 -22.23 -11.66
N ARG A 525 13.08 -22.50 -12.05
CA ARG A 525 12.55 -23.87 -12.18
C ARG A 525 13.29 -24.67 -13.22
N ALA A 526 13.54 -24.10 -14.40
CA ALA A 526 14.34 -24.75 -15.45
C ALA A 526 15.77 -25.08 -14.97
N LYS A 527 16.31 -24.30 -14.02
CA LYS A 527 17.60 -24.54 -13.37
C LYS A 527 17.55 -25.48 -12.16
N GLY A 528 16.37 -25.98 -11.78
CA GLY A 528 16.18 -26.84 -10.61
C GLY A 528 16.37 -26.14 -9.26
N LYS A 529 16.33 -24.80 -9.22
CA LYS A 529 16.50 -24.02 -7.99
C LYS A 529 15.20 -23.71 -7.27
N ILE A 530 14.08 -23.77 -7.98
CA ILE A 530 12.71 -23.70 -7.44
C ILE A 530 12.02 -25.00 -7.83
N ALA A 531 11.21 -25.56 -6.93
CA ALA A 531 10.42 -26.75 -7.23
C ALA A 531 9.47 -26.50 -8.42
N ALA A 532 9.20 -27.56 -9.18
CA ALA A 532 8.26 -27.47 -10.30
C ALA A 532 6.85 -27.13 -9.79
N ASN A 533 6.10 -26.35 -10.55
CA ASN A 533 4.72 -26.01 -10.19
C ASN A 533 3.86 -27.28 -10.24
N ARG A 534 3.50 -27.81 -9.07
CA ARG A 534 2.76 -29.06 -8.95
C ARG A 534 1.32 -28.95 -9.46
N ASN A 535 0.71 -27.76 -9.36
CA ASN A 535 -0.63 -27.50 -9.89
C ASN A 535 -0.66 -27.56 -11.42
N VAL A 536 0.36 -26.98 -12.07
CA VAL A 536 0.52 -27.10 -13.53
C VAL A 536 0.79 -28.56 -13.94
N GLN A 537 1.59 -29.30 -13.17
CA GLN A 537 1.83 -30.72 -13.43
C GLN A 537 0.57 -31.57 -13.27
N ARG A 538 -0.26 -31.30 -12.25
CA ARG A 538 -1.55 -31.99 -12.03
C ARG A 538 -2.52 -31.73 -13.17
N GLN A 539 -2.65 -30.49 -13.64
CA GLN A 539 -3.51 -30.16 -14.79
C GLN A 539 -3.03 -30.87 -16.07
N GLN A 540 -1.72 -30.87 -16.33
CA GLN A 540 -1.15 -31.58 -17.48
C GLN A 540 -1.33 -33.10 -17.40
N GLN A 541 -1.24 -33.71 -16.21
CA GLN A 541 -1.49 -35.14 -16.01
C GLN A 541 -2.97 -35.51 -16.14
N GLN A 542 -3.89 -34.67 -15.66
CA GLN A 542 -5.33 -34.88 -15.81
C GLN A 542 -5.80 -34.76 -17.27
N GLN A 543 -5.16 -33.91 -18.07
CA GLN A 543 -5.43 -33.79 -19.51
C GLN A 543 -4.86 -34.95 -20.36
N GLN A 544 -4.00 -35.81 -19.80
CA GLN A 544 -3.35 -36.93 -20.51
C GLN A 544 -3.98 -38.31 -20.24
N LEU A 545 -5.02 -38.40 -19.41
CA LEU A 545 -5.74 -39.67 -19.18
C LEU A 545 -6.75 -39.93 -20.31
N PRO A 546 -6.77 -41.14 -20.94
CA PRO A 546 -7.79 -41.47 -21.93
C PRO A 546 -9.18 -41.47 -21.30
N ARG A 547 -10.16 -40.81 -21.95
CA ARG A 547 -11.58 -40.91 -21.60
C ARG A 547 -12.08 -42.34 -21.85
N GLU A 548 -11.84 -43.25 -20.91
CA GLU A 548 -12.55 -44.53 -20.88
C GLU A 548 -13.91 -44.34 -20.21
N GLY A 549 -14.98 -44.67 -20.95
CA GLY A 549 -16.34 -44.59 -20.47
C GLY A 549 -16.66 -45.69 -19.47
N HIS A 550 -17.37 -45.35 -18.39
CA HIS A 550 -18.72 -45.86 -18.12
C HIS A 550 -19.25 -45.47 -16.73
N ALA A 551 -20.58 -45.36 -16.71
CA ALA A 551 -21.52 -45.66 -15.62
C ALA A 551 -21.77 -44.62 -14.51
N LYS A 552 -22.96 -44.02 -14.62
CA LYS A 552 -23.72 -43.34 -13.56
C LYS A 552 -23.92 -44.26 -12.34
N LYS A 553 -23.64 -43.76 -11.13
CA LYS A 553 -24.57 -43.77 -9.97
C LYS A 553 -24.18 -42.70 -8.93
N PRO A 554 -25.14 -42.14 -8.18
CA PRO A 554 -24.99 -40.87 -7.48
C PRO A 554 -24.72 -41.05 -5.97
N GLY A 555 -23.98 -40.11 -5.39
CA GLY A 555 -23.93 -39.93 -3.93
C GLY A 555 -22.69 -39.20 -3.44
N ALA A 556 -22.92 -38.07 -2.77
CA ALA A 556 -22.01 -37.29 -1.91
C ALA A 556 -21.30 -36.05 -2.52
N CYS A 557 -21.66 -34.91 -1.91
CA CYS A 557 -21.11 -33.55 -1.90
C CYS A 557 -20.19 -33.07 -3.04
N HIS A 558 -20.76 -32.21 -3.89
CA HIS A 558 -20.03 -31.36 -4.83
C HIS A 558 -19.21 -30.28 -4.11
N ALA A 559 -17.89 -30.44 -4.09
CA ALA A 559 -16.98 -29.29 -4.19
C ALA A 559 -16.92 -28.90 -5.67
N ARG A 560 -17.48 -27.75 -6.03
CA ARG A 560 -17.33 -27.18 -7.38
C ARG A 560 -15.90 -26.69 -7.55
N GLY A 561 -15.06 -27.52 -8.15
CA GLY A 561 -13.88 -27.04 -8.87
C GLY A 561 -14.35 -26.10 -9.97
N LEU A 562 -13.85 -24.87 -9.95
CA LEU A 562 -14.15 -23.86 -10.96
C LEU A 562 -13.35 -24.19 -12.24
N ASP A 563 -13.95 -25.02 -13.10
CA ASP A 563 -13.44 -25.27 -14.44
C ASP A 563 -13.89 -24.12 -15.36
N PHE A 564 -13.07 -23.08 -15.46
CA PHE A 564 -13.37 -21.85 -16.20
C PHE A 564 -13.10 -21.96 -17.72
N ALA A 565 -12.74 -23.14 -18.23
CA ALA A 565 -12.31 -23.31 -19.62
C ALA A 565 -13.42 -23.76 -20.59
N GLU A 566 -14.58 -24.26 -20.12
CA GLU A 566 -15.55 -24.90 -21.04
C GLU A 566 -16.71 -24.01 -21.52
N ASP A 567 -16.95 -22.83 -20.92
CA ASP A 567 -17.96 -21.87 -21.44
C ASP A 567 -17.42 -20.92 -22.54
N TYR A 568 -16.16 -21.12 -22.96
CA TYR A 568 -15.51 -20.39 -24.06
C TYR A 568 -14.96 -21.36 -25.12
N SER A 569 -15.69 -22.44 -25.40
CA SER A 569 -15.40 -23.29 -26.56
C SER A 569 -15.65 -22.51 -27.85
N GLU A 570 -14.60 -22.33 -28.65
CA GLU A 570 -14.68 -21.99 -30.06
C GLU A 570 -15.44 -23.10 -30.79
N SER A 571 -16.75 -22.95 -30.97
CA SER A 571 -17.53 -23.76 -31.91
C SER A 571 -18.19 -22.85 -32.93
N GLU A 572 -17.55 -22.80 -34.10
CA GLU A 572 -18.16 -22.85 -35.43
C GLU A 572 -19.29 -21.84 -35.71
N ALA A 573 -18.91 -20.69 -36.27
CA ALA A 573 -19.79 -19.95 -37.16
C ALA A 573 -19.75 -20.63 -38.55
N GLU A 574 -20.56 -21.67 -38.74
CA GLU A 574 -20.96 -22.09 -40.08
C GLU A 574 -21.87 -20.99 -40.67
N PHE A 575 -21.37 -20.31 -41.69
CA PHE A 575 -22.20 -19.50 -42.58
C PHE A 575 -23.06 -20.46 -43.43
N SER A 576 -24.36 -20.51 -43.19
CA SER A 576 -25.31 -21.06 -44.15
C SER A 576 -25.78 -19.96 -45.10
N ASP A 577 -25.32 -20.04 -46.35
CA ASP A 577 -25.89 -19.29 -47.46
C ASP A 577 -27.30 -19.81 -47.73
N GLY A 578 -28.30 -19.10 -47.21
CA GLY A 578 -29.71 -19.32 -47.53
C GLY A 578 -30.01 -18.84 -48.95
N ASN A 579 -30.03 -19.75 -49.91
CA ASN A 579 -30.70 -19.54 -51.20
C ASN A 579 -32.21 -19.40 -50.95
N GLY A 580 -32.75 -18.23 -51.29
CA GLY A 580 -34.18 -17.95 -51.27
C GLY A 580 -34.93 -18.78 -52.31
N GLU A 581 -36.01 -19.41 -51.86
CA GLU A 581 -37.07 -19.97 -52.71
C GLU A 581 -38.01 -18.83 -53.14
N ASP A 582 -38.02 -18.53 -54.44
CA ASP A 582 -39.18 -17.94 -55.12
C ASP A 582 -40.02 -19.10 -55.65
N THR A 583 -41.22 -19.31 -55.10
CA THR A 583 -42.30 -20.03 -55.76
C THR A 583 -43.66 -19.46 -55.35
N ASP A 584 -44.17 -18.60 -56.23
CA ASP A 584 -45.55 -18.45 -56.70
C ASP A 584 -46.72 -18.68 -55.73
N MET A 585 -47.47 -17.58 -55.49
CA MET A 585 -48.91 -17.64 -55.32
C MET A 585 -49.58 -17.80 -56.69
N ASP A 586 -50.49 -18.76 -56.82
CA ASP A 586 -51.76 -18.58 -57.54
C ASP A 586 -52.83 -19.56 -57.01
N ASP A 587 -54.04 -19.01 -56.87
CA ASP A 587 -55.37 -19.62 -56.71
C ASP A 587 -55.69 -20.50 -55.49
N ASN A 588 -56.33 -19.91 -54.45
CA ASN A 588 -57.81 -19.79 -54.33
C ASN A 588 -58.23 -19.18 -52.97
#